data_AF-A0A098TAI4-F1
#
_entry.id   AF-A0A098TAI4-F1
#
_cell.length_a   1.000
_cell.length_b   1.000
_cell.length_c   1.000
_cell.angle_alpha   90.00
_cell.angle_beta   90.00
_cell.angle_gamma   90.00
#
_symmetry.space_group_name_H-M   'P 1'
#
loop_
_entity.id
_entity.type
_entity.pdbx_description
1 polymer ?
#
loop_
_entity_poly.entity_id
_entity_poly.type
_entity_poly.pdbx_seq_one_letter_code
_entity_poly.pdbx_strand_id
1 'polypeptide(L)' 'MPAKSKAQQKAAGAALSAKRGDTKVSDLKGASREMYESMSEKELDELASTSRDDLPAHASKD' A
#
# COMPACT_ATOMS: atom_id res chain seq x y z
N MET A 1 -0.03 -5.79 -10.23
CA MET A 1 -0.39 -7.02 -9.48
C MET A 1 -1.33 -6.65 -8.33
N PRO A 2 -2.33 -7.47 -7.97
CA PRO A 2 -3.28 -7.13 -6.89
C PRO A 2 -2.66 -7.33 -5.50
N ALA A 3 -3.17 -6.60 -4.50
CA ALA A 3 -2.78 -6.76 -3.11
C ALA A 3 -3.19 -8.13 -2.55
N LYS A 4 -2.35 -8.74 -1.72
CA LYS A 4 -2.60 -10.06 -1.10
C LYS A 4 -3.28 -9.98 0.26
N SER A 5 -3.41 -8.78 0.83
CA SER A 5 -4.05 -8.56 2.13
C SER A 5 -4.60 -7.15 2.30
N LYS A 6 -5.58 -7.00 3.19
CA LYS A 6 -6.15 -5.70 3.58
C LYS A 6 -5.07 -4.76 4.15
N ALA A 7 -4.11 -5.30 4.90
CA ALA A 7 -2.99 -4.51 5.42
C ALA A 7 -2.11 -3.94 4.29
N GLN A 8 -1.79 -4.76 3.28
CA GLN A 8 -0.99 -4.33 2.13
C GLN A 8 -1.72 -3.29 1.27
N GLN A 9 -3.01 -3.48 1.00
CA GLN A 9 -3.82 -2.52 0.23
C GLN A 9 -3.87 -1.15 0.94
N LYS A 10 -4.05 -1.13 2.27
CA LYS A 10 -4.02 0.11 3.06
C LYS A 10 -2.65 0.78 3.06
N ALA A 11 -1.58 -0.01 3.20
CA ALA A 11 -0.22 0.51 3.16
C ALA A 11 0.10 1.13 1.78
N ALA A 12 -0.35 0.48 0.70
CA ALA A 12 -0.25 1.01 -0.66
C ALA A 12 -0.98 2.34 -0.81
N GLY A 13 -2.21 2.46 -0.29
CA GLY A 13 -2.98 3.70 -0.34
C GLY A 13 -2.30 4.86 0.40
N ALA A 14 -1.74 4.60 1.58
CA ALA A 14 -0.98 5.61 2.32
C ALA A 14 0.30 6.04 1.59
N ALA A 15 1.05 5.08 1.05
CA ALA A 15 2.25 5.34 0.26
C ALA A 15 1.93 6.12 -1.02
N LEU A 16 0.83 5.79 -1.70
CA LEU A 16 0.37 6.47 -2.91
C LEU A 16 0.02 7.93 -2.63
N SER A 17 -0.74 8.17 -1.55
CA SER A 17 -1.06 9.53 -1.10
C SER A 17 0.19 10.35 -0.83
N ALA A 18 1.23 9.75 -0.23
CA ALA A 18 2.50 10.43 -0.03
C ALA A 18 3.28 10.68 -1.33
N LYS A 19 3.24 9.76 -2.31
CA LYS A 19 3.84 10.01 -3.64
C LYS A 19 3.17 11.16 -4.39
N ARG A 20 1.85 11.30 -4.24
CA ARG A 20 1.08 12.39 -4.85
C ARG A 20 1.23 13.72 -4.10
N GLY A 21 1.86 13.71 -2.93
CA GLY A 21 2.10 14.90 -2.12
C GLY A 21 0.97 15.28 -1.16
N ASP A 22 -0.07 14.45 -1.06
CA ASP A 22 -1.23 14.69 -0.19
C ASP A 22 -0.94 14.34 1.29
N THR A 23 -0.02 13.39 1.52
CA THR A 23 0.43 12.95 2.85
C THR A 23 1.92 13.20 3.01
N LYS A 24 2.37 13.64 4.19
CA LYS A 24 3.82 13.81 4.45
C LYS A 24 4.51 12.45 4.55
N VAL A 25 5.67 12.33 3.90
CA VAL A 25 6.50 11.10 3.95
C VAL A 25 6.89 10.73 5.39
N SER A 26 7.09 11.73 6.26
CA SER A 26 7.40 11.54 7.68
C SER A 26 6.31 10.79 8.46
N ASP A 27 5.09 10.79 7.96
CA ASP A 27 3.93 10.22 8.65
C ASP A 27 3.76 8.72 8.29
N LEU A 28 4.49 8.25 7.27
CA LEU A 28 4.51 6.84 6.86
C LEU A 28 5.29 5.98 7.84
N LYS A 29 4.80 4.75 8.06
CA LYS A 29 5.38 3.78 9.01
C LYS A 29 5.31 2.37 8.47
N GLY A 30 6.33 1.56 8.79
CA GLY A 30 6.41 0.16 8.38
C GLY A 30 6.24 -0.01 6.88
N ALA A 31 5.34 -0.92 6.48
CA ALA A 31 5.10 -1.25 5.08
C ALA A 31 4.79 -0.05 4.19
N SER A 32 4.03 0.96 4.65
CA SER A 32 3.72 2.11 3.78
C SER A 32 4.95 2.95 3.45
N ARG A 33 5.93 3.01 4.37
CA ARG A 33 7.19 3.69 4.12
C ARG A 33 8.07 2.90 3.15
N GLU A 34 8.23 1.60 3.38
CA GLU A 34 8.98 0.72 2.49
C GLU A 34 8.40 0.74 1.06
N MET A 35 7.08 0.72 0.94
CA MET A 35 6.37 0.78 -0.34
C MET A 35 6.56 2.14 -1.03
N TYR A 36 6.54 3.25 -0.30
CA TYR A 36 6.83 4.58 -0.86
C TYR A 36 8.25 4.65 -1.45
N GLU A 37 9.23 4.11 -0.74
CA GLU A 37 10.65 4.14 -1.12
C GLU A 37 10.97 3.20 -2.30
N SER A 38 10.30 2.04 -2.38
CA SER A 38 10.66 0.97 -3.32
C SER A 38 9.74 0.80 -4.53
N MET A 39 8.50 1.28 -4.49
CA MET A 39 7.52 1.07 -5.56
C MET A 39 7.28 2.35 -6.36
N SER A 40 6.81 2.22 -7.60
CA SER A 40 6.35 3.35 -8.42
C SER A 40 4.92 3.78 -8.05
N GLU A 41 4.51 4.98 -8.47
CA GLU A 41 3.12 5.45 -8.25
C GLU A 41 2.10 4.48 -8.84
N LYS A 42 2.38 3.97 -10.05
CA LYS A 42 1.49 3.02 -10.73
C LYS A 42 1.35 1.71 -9.97
N GLU A 43 2.44 1.15 -9.46
CA GLU A 43 2.37 -0.10 -8.69
C GLU A 43 1.60 0.08 -7.37
N LEU A 44 1.76 1.24 -6.71
CA LEU A 44 0.98 1.58 -5.52
C LEU A 44 -0.51 1.75 -5.83
N ASP A 45 -0.84 2.35 -6.97
CA ASP A 45 -2.21 2.52 -7.44
C ASP A 45 -2.89 1.18 -7.73
N GLU A 46 -2.19 0.25 -8.39
CA GLU A 46 -2.71 -1.11 -8.63
C GLU A 46 -2.98 -1.86 -7.33
N LEU A 47 -2.07 -1.77 -6.35
CA LEU A 47 -2.25 -2.39 -5.04
C LEU A 47 -3.38 -1.73 -4.24
N ALA A 48 -3.44 -0.40 -4.23
CA ALA A 48 -4.46 0.38 -3.52
C ALA A 48 -5.86 0.18 -4.11
N SER A 49 -5.96 -0.06 -5.42
CA SER A 49 -7.23 -0.27 -6.12
C SER A 49 -7.80 -1.69 -5.99
N THR A 50 -7.07 -2.61 -5.34
CA THR A 50 -7.54 -3.98 -5.14
C THR A 50 -8.76 -4.00 -4.20
N SER A 51 -9.83 -4.72 -4.58
CA SER A 51 -11.02 -4.88 -3.74
C SER A 51 -10.67 -5.49 -2.38
N ARG A 52 -11.31 -4.97 -1.33
CA ARG A 52 -11.03 -5.39 0.06
C ARG A 52 -11.89 -6.57 0.51
N ASP A 53 -12.98 -6.90 -0.17
CA ASP A 53 -13.98 -7.84 0.37
C ASP A 53 -13.40 -9.25 0.54
N ASP A 54 -12.70 -9.75 -0.47
CA ASP A 54 -12.13 -11.10 -0.49
C ASP A 54 -10.73 -11.22 0.14
N LEU A 55 -10.15 -10.12 0.64
CA LEU A 55 -8.79 -10.13 1.16
C LEU A 55 -8.73 -10.52 2.64
N PRO A 56 -7.76 -11.38 3.03
CA PRO A 56 -7.48 -11.62 4.44
C PRO A 56 -6.93 -10.34 5.10
N ALA A 57 -7.01 -10.27 6.43
CA ALA A 57 -6.50 -9.11 7.18
C ALA A 57 -4.99 -8.89 6.94
N HIS A 58 -4.23 -9.99 6.97
CA HIS A 58 -2.78 -10.04 6.77
C HIS A 58 -2.44 -11.11 5.73
N ALA A 59 -1.30 -10.94 5.05
CA ALA A 59 -0.81 -11.98 4.17
C ALA A 59 -0.38 -13.19 5.03
N SER A 60 -0.76 -14.39 4.62
CA SER A 60 -0.28 -15.62 5.23
C SER A 60 1.25 -15.69 5.07
N LYS A 61 1.97 -15.93 6.17
CA LYS A 61 3.36 -16.39 6.10
C LYS A 61 3.29 -17.90 5.88
N ASP A 62 3.35 -18.32 4.63
CA ASP A 62 3.77 -19.68 4.27
C ASP A 62 5.30 -19.72 4.18
#